data_AF-A0A3D3F1V8-F1
#
_entry.id   AF-A0A3D3F1V8-F1
#
_cell.length_a   1.000
_cell.length_b   1.000
_cell.length_c   1.000
_cell.angle_alpha   90.00
_cell.angle_beta   90.00
_cell.angle_gamma   90.00
#
_symmetry.space_group_name_H-M   'P 1'
#
loop_
_entity.id
_entity.type
_entity.pdbx_description
1 polymer ?
#
loop_
_entity_poly.entity_id
_entity_poly.type
_entity_poly.pdbx_seq_one_letter_code
_entity_poly.pdbx_strand_id
1 'polypeptide(L)'
;HTGESIVVAPSQTLTNSEFHKLRRLSIAIVRHIGIVGECNVQFAFDPESEDYRVIEVNARLSRSSALASKATGYPLAFVAAKLGLGYGLFDLKNSVTKSTSAFFEPALDYIVVKIPRWDLGKFTGVSKEIGSSMKSVGEI
;
A
#
# COMPACT_ATOMS: atom_id res chain seq x y z
N HIS A 1 4.12 13.14 4.28
CA HIS A 1 4.76 11.88 3.86
C HIS A 1 3.89 10.73 4.33
N THR A 2 3.68 9.67 3.55
CA THR A 2 2.78 8.55 3.92
C THR A 2 3.13 7.92 5.27
N GLY A 3 4.43 7.79 5.57
CA GLY A 3 4.93 7.36 6.87
C GLY A 3 4.55 8.24 8.07
N GLU A 4 4.36 9.56 7.86
CA GLU A 4 3.95 10.52 8.90
C GLU A 4 2.44 10.70 9.01
N SER A 5 1.68 10.10 8.09
CA SER A 5 0.23 10.24 8.04
C SER A 5 -0.44 9.13 8.84
N ILE A 6 -1.59 9.47 9.43
CA ILE A 6 -2.60 8.49 9.81
C ILE A 6 -3.21 7.95 8.51
N VAL A 7 -3.27 6.63 8.38
CA VAL A 7 -3.72 5.96 7.15
C VAL A 7 -4.78 4.93 7.53
N VAL A 8 -5.80 4.81 6.68
CA VAL A 8 -6.87 3.81 6.84
C VAL A 8 -6.91 2.86 5.66
N ALA A 9 -7.35 1.62 5.90
CA ALA A 9 -7.63 0.64 4.85
C ALA A 9 -8.97 -0.07 5.13
N PRO A 10 -9.83 -0.29 4.11
CA PRO A 10 -9.69 0.14 2.71
C PRO A 10 -9.96 1.65 2.52
N SER A 11 -9.94 2.16 1.27
CA SER A 11 -10.33 3.55 0.96
C SER A 11 -11.80 3.82 1.29
N GLN A 12 -12.09 4.97 1.90
CA GLN A 12 -13.42 5.28 2.45
C GLN A 12 -14.24 6.28 1.64
N THR A 13 -13.59 7.21 0.94
CA THR A 13 -14.24 8.40 0.35
C THR A 13 -14.25 8.39 -1.18
N LEU A 14 -13.73 7.35 -1.81
CA LEU A 14 -13.73 7.22 -3.26
C LEU A 14 -15.05 6.61 -3.73
N THR A 15 -15.60 7.15 -4.80
CA THR A 15 -16.68 6.48 -5.52
C THR A 15 -16.16 5.22 -6.21
N ASN A 16 -17.07 4.30 -6.58
CA ASN A 16 -16.69 3.10 -7.30
C ASN A 16 -15.96 3.39 -8.63
N SER A 17 -16.39 4.45 -9.34
CA SER A 17 -15.76 4.89 -10.58
C SER A 17 -14.31 5.33 -10.35
N GLU A 18 -14.09 6.16 -9.33
CA GLU A 18 -12.77 6.70 -8.97
C GLU A 18 -11.82 5.58 -8.51
N PHE A 19 -12.31 4.68 -7.64
CA PHE A 19 -11.53 3.53 -7.18
C PHE A 19 -11.07 2.68 -8.35
N HIS A 20 -11.98 2.32 -9.28
CA HIS A 20 -11.62 1.53 -10.45
C HIS A 20 -10.74 2.29 -11.45
N LYS A 21 -10.87 3.62 -11.56
CA LYS A 21 -9.97 4.47 -12.34
C LYS A 21 -8.54 4.35 -11.82
N LEU A 22 -8.33 4.58 -10.52
CA LEU A 22 -7.00 4.48 -9.87
C LEU A 22 -6.44 3.05 -9.88
N ARG A 23 -7.29 2.03 -9.73
CA ARG A 23 -6.91 0.62 -9.87
C ARG A 23 -6.39 0.31 -11.26
N ARG A 24 -7.12 0.71 -12.32
CA ARG A 24 -6.68 0.49 -13.71
C ARG A 24 -5.36 1.20 -14.01
N LEU A 25 -5.20 2.44 -13.52
CA LEU A 25 -3.96 3.21 -13.69
C LEU A 25 -2.78 2.53 -13.00
N SER A 26 -2.97 2.05 -11.76
CA SER A 26 -1.95 1.28 -11.03
C SER A 26 -1.48 0.08 -11.85
N ILE A 27 -2.42 -0.71 -12.39
CA ILE A 27 -2.09 -1.88 -13.22
C ILE A 27 -1.35 -1.46 -14.50
N ALA A 28 -1.79 -0.39 -15.17
CA ALA A 28 -1.16 0.12 -16.39
C ALA A 28 0.29 0.58 -16.16
N ILE A 29 0.52 1.32 -15.08
CA ILE A 29 1.85 1.79 -14.68
C ILE A 29 2.79 0.61 -14.44
N VAL A 30 2.37 -0.36 -13.63
CA VAL A 30 3.18 -1.54 -13.28
C VAL A 30 3.53 -2.38 -14.51
N ARG A 31 2.58 -2.57 -15.43
CA ARG A 31 2.81 -3.26 -16.70
C ARG A 31 3.77 -2.52 -17.61
N HIS A 32 3.64 -1.20 -17.70
CA HIS A 32 4.51 -0.38 -18.53
C HIS A 32 5.96 -0.39 -18.03
N ILE A 33 6.16 -0.34 -16.71
CA ILE A 33 7.50 -0.42 -16.10
C ILE A 33 8.08 -1.85 -16.19
N GLY A 34 7.23 -2.88 -16.28
CA GLY A 34 7.67 -4.28 -16.36
C GLY A 34 8.05 -4.88 -15.00
N ILE A 35 7.38 -4.45 -13.93
CA ILE A 35 7.67 -4.94 -12.57
C ILE A 35 7.14 -6.37 -12.41
N VAL A 36 8.02 -7.27 -11.96
CA VAL A 36 7.68 -8.65 -11.55
C VAL A 36 7.89 -8.77 -10.04
N GLY A 37 6.82 -9.05 -9.30
CA GLY A 37 6.84 -9.10 -7.83
C GLY A 37 5.79 -8.16 -7.23
N GLU A 38 6.20 -7.31 -6.30
CA GLU A 38 5.34 -6.34 -5.63
C GLU A 38 5.88 -4.91 -5.77
N CYS A 39 4.97 -3.95 -5.76
CA CYS A 39 5.28 -2.53 -5.76
C CYS A 39 4.18 -1.71 -5.09
N ASN A 40 4.54 -0.49 -4.69
CA ASN A 40 3.61 0.51 -4.19
C ASN A 40 3.51 1.70 -5.14
N VAL A 41 2.30 2.08 -5.53
CA VAL A 41 2.01 3.27 -6.35
C VAL A 41 1.30 4.31 -5.50
N GLN A 42 1.70 5.57 -5.59
CA GLN A 42 1.08 6.68 -4.85
C GLN A 42 0.44 7.68 -5.81
N PHE A 43 -0.74 8.15 -5.42
CA PHE A 43 -1.51 9.14 -6.16
C PHE A 43 -1.85 10.33 -5.25
N ALA A 44 -1.93 11.52 -5.84
CA ALA A 44 -2.74 12.61 -5.34
C ALA A 44 -4.01 12.66 -6.18
N PHE A 45 -5.17 12.74 -5.53
CA PHE A 45 -6.47 12.77 -6.17
C PHE A 45 -7.21 14.02 -5.70
N ASP A 46 -7.80 14.77 -6.64
CA ASP A 46 -8.55 15.98 -6.33
C ASP A 46 -9.90 15.61 -5.67
N PRO A 47 -10.24 16.15 -4.48
CA PRO A 47 -11.53 15.85 -3.84
C PRO A 47 -12.75 16.45 -4.55
N GLU A 48 -12.57 17.46 -5.42
CA GLU A 48 -13.68 18.17 -6.08
C GLU A 48 -13.86 17.79 -7.55
N SER A 49 -12.92 17.05 -8.12
CA SER A 49 -12.95 16.63 -9.53
C SER A 49 -12.39 15.22 -9.70
N GLU A 50 -12.34 14.70 -10.92
CA GLU A 50 -11.65 13.44 -11.18
C GLU A 50 -10.17 13.60 -11.58
N ASP A 51 -9.58 14.78 -11.36
CA ASP A 51 -8.17 15.03 -11.66
C ASP A 51 -7.25 14.27 -10.69
N TYR A 52 -6.10 13.81 -11.20
CA TYR A 52 -5.16 13.03 -10.41
C TYR A 52 -3.71 13.25 -10.87
N ARG A 53 -2.76 13.05 -9.96
CA ARG A 53 -1.33 13.00 -10.26
C ARG A 53 -0.74 11.72 -9.71
N VAL A 54 0.07 11.04 -10.52
CA VAL A 54 0.94 9.96 -10.05
C VAL A 54 2.11 10.63 -9.34
N ILE A 55 2.36 10.26 -8.08
CA ILE A 55 3.42 10.87 -7.27
C ILE A 55 4.71 10.06 -7.42
N GLU A 56 4.66 8.76 -7.15
CA GLU A 56 5.81 7.87 -7.27
C GLU A 56 5.39 6.40 -7.41
N VAL A 57 6.35 5.59 -7.83
CA VAL A 57 6.27 4.12 -7.84
C VAL A 57 7.48 3.57 -7.11
N ASN A 58 7.24 2.80 -6.06
CA ASN A 58 8.27 2.05 -5.36
C ASN A 58 8.25 0.60 -5.86
N ALA A 59 9.18 0.24 -6.74
CA ALA A 59 9.30 -1.12 -7.32
C ALA A 59 9.98 -2.12 -6.35
N ARG A 60 9.48 -2.17 -5.11
CA ARG A 60 9.96 -3.05 -4.04
C ARG A 60 8.93 -3.11 -2.91
N LEU A 61 9.14 -4.09 -2.01
CA LEU A 61 8.47 -4.11 -0.72
C LEU A 61 8.73 -2.82 0.05
N SER A 62 7.68 -2.32 0.68
CA SER A 62 7.65 -1.07 1.42
C SER A 62 7.03 -1.24 2.80
N ARG A 63 7.12 -0.21 3.64
CA ARG A 63 6.39 -0.16 4.92
C ARG A 63 4.87 -0.33 4.69
N SER A 64 4.35 0.29 3.63
CA SER A 64 2.95 0.15 3.21
C SER A 64 2.61 -1.28 2.79
N SER A 65 3.54 -2.02 2.18
CA SER A 65 3.35 -3.43 1.81
C SER A 65 3.26 -4.31 3.06
N ALA A 66 4.07 -4.03 4.09
CA ALA A 66 3.98 -4.72 5.38
C ALA A 66 2.64 -4.44 6.08
N LEU A 67 2.22 -3.17 6.14
CA LEU A 67 0.91 -2.78 6.66
C LEU A 67 -0.23 -3.46 5.90
N ALA A 68 -0.21 -3.44 4.56
CA ALA A 68 -1.22 -4.07 3.73
C ALA A 68 -1.28 -5.59 3.94
N SER A 69 -0.13 -6.25 4.13
CA SER A 69 -0.08 -7.69 4.42
C SER A 69 -0.73 -8.02 5.76
N LYS A 70 -0.53 -7.17 6.77
CA LYS A 70 -1.21 -7.32 8.08
C LYS A 70 -2.68 -7.00 8.00
N ALA A 71 -3.05 -5.95 7.28
CA ALA A 71 -4.42 -5.51 7.13
C ALA A 71 -5.30 -6.49 6.36
N THR A 72 -4.71 -7.27 5.44
CA THR A 72 -5.47 -8.20 4.57
C THR A 72 -5.27 -9.66 4.89
N GLY A 73 -4.24 -10.00 5.68
CA GLY A 73 -3.76 -11.37 5.83
C GLY A 73 -3.08 -11.94 4.57
N TYR A 74 -2.93 -11.15 3.51
CA TYR A 74 -2.28 -11.56 2.27
C TYR A 74 -0.76 -11.37 2.37
N PRO A 75 0.07 -12.43 2.31
CA PRO A 75 1.50 -12.31 2.56
C PRO A 75 2.27 -11.81 1.32
N LEU A 76 2.22 -10.50 1.05
CA LEU A 76 2.77 -9.87 -0.16
C LEU A 76 4.25 -10.22 -0.40
N ALA A 77 5.07 -10.18 0.65
CA ALA A 77 6.50 -10.51 0.54
C ALA A 77 6.75 -11.96 0.11
N PHE A 78 5.98 -12.90 0.67
CA PHE A 78 6.08 -14.32 0.31
C PHE A 78 5.65 -14.56 -1.14
N VAL A 79 4.53 -13.97 -1.54
CA VAL A 79 4.02 -14.07 -2.91
C VAL A 79 5.01 -13.45 -3.90
N ALA A 80 5.50 -12.23 -3.63
CA ALA A 80 6.47 -11.54 -4.48
C ALA A 80 7.75 -12.36 -4.67
N ALA A 81 8.27 -13.00 -3.61
CA ALA A 81 9.43 -13.87 -3.70
C ALA A 81 9.18 -15.09 -4.61
N LYS A 82 7.98 -15.68 -4.55
CA LYS A 82 7.60 -16.79 -5.44
C LYS A 82 7.43 -16.34 -6.88
N LEU A 83 6.86 -15.17 -7.13
CA LEU A 83 6.78 -14.59 -8.47
C LEU A 83 8.17 -14.36 -9.06
N GLY A 84 9.13 -13.89 -8.25
CA GLY A 84 10.53 -13.74 -8.67
C GLY A 84 11.23 -15.07 -9.05
N LEU A 85 10.70 -16.21 -8.59
CA LEU A 85 11.15 -17.55 -8.99
C LEU A 85 10.39 -18.12 -10.21
N GLY A 86 9.52 -17.32 -10.83
CA GLY A 86 8.77 -17.72 -12.03
C GLY A 86 7.43 -18.42 -11.77
N TYR A 87 6.97 -18.49 -10.51
CA TYR A 87 5.62 -18.99 -10.22
C TYR A 87 4.55 -17.99 -10.69
N GLY A 88 3.40 -18.48 -11.14
CA GLY A 88 2.21 -17.67 -11.35
C GLY A 88 1.40 -17.47 -10.07
N LEU A 89 0.60 -16.40 -10.00
CA LEU A 89 -0.31 -16.16 -8.86
C LEU A 89 -1.34 -17.29 -8.67
N PHE A 90 -1.70 -17.97 -9.76
CA PHE A 90 -2.64 -19.11 -9.75
C PHE A 90 -2.01 -20.39 -9.18
N ASP A 91 -0.68 -20.53 -9.23
CA ASP A 91 0.04 -21.69 -8.68
C ASP A 91 0.17 -21.64 -7.15
N LEU A 92 0.05 -20.44 -6.59
CA LEU A 92 0.23 -20.19 -5.16
C LEU A 92 -1.11 -20.35 -4.44
N LYS A 93 -1.13 -21.14 -3.36
CA LYS A 93 -2.31 -21.26 -2.49
C LYS A 93 -2.41 -20.07 -1.54
N ASN A 94 -3.63 -19.60 -1.29
CA ASN A 94 -3.91 -18.64 -0.24
C ASN A 94 -3.63 -19.29 1.13
N SER A 95 -2.72 -18.71 1.91
CA SER A 95 -2.32 -19.22 3.22
C SER A 95 -3.43 -19.16 4.28
N VAL A 96 -4.40 -18.26 4.12
CA VAL A 96 -5.49 -18.04 5.06
C VAL A 96 -6.62 -19.04 4.83
N THR A 97 -7.19 -19.05 3.61
CA THR A 97 -8.34 -19.91 3.29
C THR A 97 -7.92 -21.35 2.96
N LYS A 98 -6.68 -21.55 2.47
CA LYS A 98 -6.09 -22.85 2.02
C LYS A 98 -6.84 -23.55 0.88
N SER A 99 -8.01 -23.06 0.49
CA SER A 99 -8.88 -23.59 -0.56
C SER A 99 -8.83 -22.79 -1.86
N THR A 100 -8.40 -21.53 -1.81
CA THR A 100 -8.29 -20.64 -2.98
C THR A 100 -6.83 -20.38 -3.36
N SER A 101 -6.59 -19.83 -4.55
CA SER A 101 -5.26 -19.38 -4.97
C SER A 101 -4.93 -17.99 -4.40
N ALA A 102 -3.68 -17.54 -4.59
CA ALA A 102 -3.23 -16.19 -4.29
C ALA A 102 -3.66 -15.18 -5.36
N PHE A 103 -4.37 -15.61 -6.42
CA PHE A 103 -4.83 -14.73 -7.50
C PHE A 103 -6.23 -14.16 -7.20
N PHE A 104 -6.30 -13.23 -6.25
CA PHE A 104 -7.52 -12.52 -5.89
C PHE A 104 -7.19 -11.17 -5.25
N GLU A 105 -8.21 -10.31 -5.13
CA GLU A 105 -8.13 -9.07 -4.35
C GLU A 105 -8.82 -9.29 -2.99
N PRO A 106 -8.13 -9.09 -1.85
CA PRO A 106 -8.76 -9.21 -0.54
C PRO A 106 -9.91 -8.21 -0.35
N ALA A 107 -11.01 -8.67 0.24
CA ALA A 107 -12.11 -7.83 0.71
C ALA A 107 -12.13 -7.83 2.24
N LEU A 108 -12.25 -6.65 2.84
CA LEU A 108 -12.21 -6.45 4.29
C LEU A 108 -13.60 -6.10 4.81
N ASP A 109 -14.03 -6.78 5.86
CA ASP A 109 -15.25 -6.51 6.64
C ASP A 109 -14.95 -5.71 7.92
N TYR A 110 -13.75 -5.14 8.01
CA TYR A 110 -13.27 -4.27 9.08
C TYR A 110 -12.43 -3.11 8.51
N ILE A 111 -12.18 -2.11 9.36
CA ILE A 111 -11.29 -0.98 9.05
C ILE A 111 -9.99 -1.14 9.84
N VAL A 112 -8.87 -0.98 9.15
CA VAL A 112 -7.55 -0.87 9.78
C VAL A 112 -7.15 0.59 9.82
N VAL A 113 -6.64 1.03 10.98
CA VAL A 113 -6.12 2.38 11.17
C VAL A 113 -4.66 2.25 11.59
N LYS A 114 -3.78 2.89 10.83
CA LYS A 114 -2.37 3.03 11.18
C LYS A 114 -2.09 4.44 11.69
N ILE A 115 -1.45 4.54 12.85
CA ILE A 115 -1.04 5.82 13.45
C ILE A 115 0.48 5.84 13.63
N PRO A 116 1.20 6.83 13.09
CA PRO A 116 2.63 6.96 13.34
C PRO A 116 2.93 7.26 14.81
N ARG A 117 4.11 6.82 15.27
CA ARG A 117 4.64 7.10 16.59
C ARG A 117 5.83 8.06 16.47
N TRP A 118 5.79 9.13 17.25
CA TRP A 118 6.87 10.11 17.35
C TRP A 118 7.48 10.11 18.75
N ASP A 119 8.80 10.31 18.80
CA ASP A 119 9.56 10.50 20.04
C ASP A 119 10.37 11.82 19.99
N LEU A 120 9.76 12.87 19.42
CA LEU A 120 10.42 14.17 19.20
C LEU A 120 10.86 14.88 20.48
N GLY A 121 10.30 14.51 21.64
CA GLY A 121 10.73 15.03 22.94
C GLY A 121 12.17 14.68 23.32
N LYS A 122 12.77 13.67 22.68
CA LYS A 122 14.18 13.29 22.88
C LYS A 122 15.17 14.21 22.15
N PHE A 123 14.70 15.04 21.23
CA PHE A 123 15.56 15.85 20.35
C PHE A 123 15.34 17.34 20.60
N THR A 124 16.29 17.98 21.27
CA THR A 124 16.29 19.43 21.46
C THR A 124 16.61 20.16 20.15
N GLY A 125 15.94 21.27 19.88
CA GLY A 125 16.16 22.07 18.67
C GLY A 125 15.54 21.52 17.38
N VAL A 126 14.86 20.36 17.43
CA VAL A 126 14.17 19.79 16.26
C VAL A 126 12.74 20.34 16.18
N SER A 127 12.33 20.81 15.00
CA SER A 127 10.95 21.22 14.75
C SER A 127 9.99 20.06 14.93
N LYS A 128 8.87 20.32 15.62
CA LYS A 128 7.78 19.35 15.84
C LYS A 128 6.80 19.24 14.68
N GLU A 129 6.93 20.11 13.67
CA GLU A 129 6.07 20.08 12.49
C GLU A 129 6.39 18.85 11.63
N ILE A 130 5.34 18.20 11.13
CA ILE A 130 5.45 17.05 10.22
C ILE A 130 5.34 17.53 8.75
N GLY A 131 5.94 16.79 7.82
CA GLY A 131 5.97 17.21 6.41
C GLY A 131 6.27 16.08 5.44
N SER A 132 7.00 16.39 4.36
CA SER A 132 7.43 15.42 3.35
C SER A 132 8.61 14.56 3.80
N SER A 133 9.41 15.01 4.77
CA SER A 133 10.46 14.18 5.38
C SER A 133 9.92 13.46 6.61
N MET A 134 10.24 12.17 6.73
CA MET A 134 9.85 11.38 7.90
C MET A 134 10.59 11.81 9.17
N LYS A 135 9.87 11.73 10.29
CA LYS A 135 10.32 11.98 11.67
C LYS A 135 9.78 10.96 12.68
N SER A 136 8.75 10.21 12.32
CA SER A 136 8.21 9.10 13.11
C SER A 136 9.24 7.97 13.26
N VAL A 137 9.24 7.35 14.44
CA VAL A 137 10.15 6.27 14.83
C VAL A 137 9.49 4.89 14.75
N GLY A 138 8.18 4.85 14.55
CA GLY A 138 7.40 3.62 14.46
C GLY A 138 5.95 3.91 14.05
N GLU A 139 5.12 2.88 14.08
CA GLU A 139 3.69 2.94 13.80
C GLU A 139 2.95 1.87 14.60
N ILE A 140 1.67 2.12 14.88
CA ILE A 140 0.72 1.16 15.45
C ILE A 140 -0.46 0.97 14.49
#